data_AF-A0A091B798-F1
#
_entry.id   AF-A0A091B798-F1
#
_cell.length_a   1.000
_cell.length_b   1.000
_cell.length_c   1.000
_cell.angle_alpha   90.00
_cell.angle_beta   90.00
_cell.angle_gamma   90.00
#
_symmetry.space_group_name_H-M   'P 1'
#
loop_
_entity.id
_entity.type
_entity.pdbx_description
1 polymer ?
#
loop_
_entity_poly.entity_id
_entity_poly.type
_entity_poly.pdbx_seq_one_letter_code
_entity_poly.pdbx_strand_id
1 'polypeptide(L)' 'MGIVIPFPSKAVIDDDLAIRLWELVIAGDIGSAEYRRIDAEISRRRAQKAPARKAVAAAPLGR' A
#
# COMPACT_ATOMS: atom_id res chain seq x y z
N MET A 1 -1.26 22.00 -28.52
CA MET A 1 -2.17 21.54 -27.44
C MET A 1 -1.53 20.32 -26.79
N GLY A 2 -0.72 20.52 -25.74
CA GLY A 2 0.00 19.42 -25.08
C GLY A 2 -0.89 18.74 -24.05
N ILE A 3 -1.02 17.41 -24.14
CA ILE A 3 -1.76 16.62 -23.16
C ILE A 3 -0.90 16.58 -21.88
N VAL A 4 -1.33 17.31 -20.85
CA VAL A 4 -0.74 17.21 -19.51
C VAL A 4 -1.30 15.93 -18.89
N ILE A 5 -0.49 14.86 -18.92
CA ILE A 5 -0.80 13.63 -18.20
C ILE A 5 -0.53 13.93 -16.72
N PRO A 6 -1.55 13.95 -15.84
CA PRO A 6 -1.30 14.13 -14.42
C PRO A 6 -0.48 12.92 -13.94
N PHE A 7 0.75 13.18 -13.51
CA PHE A 7 1.61 12.14 -12.96
C PHE A 7 0.90 11.57 -11.72
N PRO A 8 0.67 10.25 -11.62
CA PRO A 8 -0.02 9.65 -10.50
C PRO A 8 0.92 9.62 -9.29
N SER A 9 1.22 10.80 -8.71
CA SER A 9 2.20 10.97 -7.63
C SER A 9 1.91 10.03 -6.47
N LYS A 10 0.63 9.76 -6.17
CA LYS A 10 0.26 8.83 -5.10
C LYS A 10 0.64 7.37 -5.37
N ALA A 11 0.51 6.89 -6.61
CA ALA A 11 0.91 5.53 -6.97
C ALA A 11 2.43 5.40 -6.94
N VAL A 12 3.13 6.39 -7.50
CA VAL A 12 4.60 6.39 -7.52
C VAL A 12 5.22 6.47 -6.12
N ILE A 13 4.61 7.22 -5.19
CA ILE A 13 5.08 7.26 -3.78
C ILE A 13 4.76 5.96 -3.03
N ASP A 14 3.70 5.22 -3.38
CA ASP A 14 3.46 3.88 -2.82
C ASP A 14 4.50 2.86 -3.33
N ASP A 15 4.87 2.93 -4.61
CA ASP A 15 5.93 2.12 -5.22
C ASP A 15 7.31 2.43 -4.61
N ASP A 16 7.65 3.69 -4.42
CA ASP A 16 8.93 4.11 -3.82
C ASP A 16 9.10 3.55 -2.39
N LEU A 17 8.05 3.62 -1.56
CA LEU A 17 8.06 3.01 -0.23
C LEU A 17 8.20 1.49 -0.30
N ALA A 18 7.56 0.83 -1.26
CA ALA A 18 7.66 -0.62 -1.44
C ALA A 18 9.06 -1.05 -1.88
N ILE A 19 9.68 -0.29 -2.78
CA ILE A 19 11.08 -0.49 -3.21
C ILE A 19 12.00 -0.34 -2.01
N ARG A 20 11.86 0.75 -1.24
CA ARG A 20 12.71 1.00 -0.07
C ARG A 20 12.59 -0.09 1.00
N LEU A 21 11.38 -0.60 1.23
CA LEU A 21 11.17 -1.75 2.12
C LEU A 21 11.90 -3.00 1.61
N TRP A 22 11.87 -3.23 0.30
CA TRP A 22 12.58 -4.34 -0.35
C TRP A 22 14.11 -4.20 -0.25
N GLU A 23 14.65 -3.00 -0.41
CA GLU A 23 16.08 -2.72 -0.21
C GLU A 23 16.53 -3.13 1.21
N LEU A 24 15.74 -2.77 2.23
CA LEU A 24 16.03 -3.13 3.63
C LEU A 24 15.97 -4.65 3.87
N VAL A 25 15.05 -5.35 3.21
CA VAL A 25 14.98 -6.82 3.27
C VAL A 25 16.21 -7.45 2.64
N ILE A 26 16.66 -6.97 1.48
CA ILE A 26 17.86 -7.46 0.80
C ILE A 26 19.12 -7.18 1.64
N ALA A 27 19.18 -6.02 2.29
CA ALA A 27 20.27 -5.66 3.20
C ALA A 27 20.29 -6.52 4.48
N GLY A 28 19.21 -7.26 4.77
CA GLY A 28 19.07 -8.06 6.00
C GLY A 28 18.66 -7.24 7.23
N ASP A 29 18.32 -5.96 7.06
CA ASP A 29 17.92 -5.01 8.11
C ASP A 29 16.44 -5.14 8.51
N ILE A 30 15.92 -6.36 8.45
CA ILE A 30 14.54 -6.68 8.80
C ILE A 30 14.34 -6.40 10.29
N GLY A 31 13.38 -5.52 10.60
CA GLY A 31 13.05 -5.15 11.98
C GLY A 31 13.76 -3.89 12.50
N SER A 32 14.61 -3.26 11.69
CA SER A 32 15.15 -1.91 11.94
C SER A 32 14.02 -0.87 12.13
N ALA A 33 14.34 0.26 12.77
CA ALA A 33 13.38 1.34 12.97
C ALA A 33 12.86 1.91 11.62
N GLU A 34 13.72 1.94 10.60
CA GLU A 34 13.37 2.36 9.24
C GLU A 34 12.38 1.38 8.60
N TYR A 35 12.66 0.07 8.68
CA TYR A 35 11.77 -0.98 8.17
C TYR A 35 10.37 -0.86 8.79
N ARG A 36 10.27 -0.76 10.11
CA ARG A 36 8.98 -0.67 10.82
C ARG A 36 8.21 0.59 10.45
N ARG A 37 8.91 1.72 10.25
CA ARG A 37 8.29 2.98 9.85
C ARG A 37 7.68 2.88 8.45
N ILE A 38 8.41 2.30 7.51
CA ILE A 38 7.97 2.13 6.12
C ILE A 38 6.80 1.14 6.06
N ASP A 39 6.89 0.02 6.78
CA ASP A 39 5.81 -0.98 6.88
C ASP A 39 4.52 -0.38 7.48
N ALA A 40 4.63 0.39 8.55
CA ALA A 40 3.49 1.07 9.16
C ALA A 40 2.84 2.10 8.22
N GLU A 41 3.64 2.83 7.46
CA GLU A 41 3.14 3.81 6.49
C GLU A 41 2.44 3.13 5.31
N ILE A 42 3.01 2.05 4.76
CA ILE A 42 2.36 1.23 3.72
C ILE A 42 1.03 0.66 4.25
N SER A 43 1.02 0.12 5.47
CA SER A 43 -0.17 -0.42 6.12
C SER A 43 -1.25 0.65 6.33
N ARG A 44 -0.86 1.84 6.80
CA ARG A 44 -1.75 2.99 6.96
C ARG A 44 -2.38 3.40 5.62
N ARG A 45 -1.59 3.43 4.55
CA ARG A 45 -2.08 3.79 3.21
C ARG A 45 -2.99 2.73 2.61
N ARG A 46 -2.69 1.44 2.80
CA ARG A 46 -3.58 0.34 2.41
C ARG A 46 -4.92 0.44 3.13
N ALA A 47 -4.92 0.75 4.43
CA ALA A 47 -6.13 0.95 5.21
C ALA A 47 -6.98 2.15 4.70
N GLN A 48 -6.33 3.22 4.22
CA GLN A 48 -7.01 4.36 3.59
C GLN A 48 -7.50 4.08 2.16
N LYS A 49 -6.79 3.22 1.41
CA LYS A 49 -7.13 2.84 0.02
C LYS A 49 -8.23 1.79 -0.06
N ALA A 50 -8.48 1.03 1.00
CA ALA A 50 -9.61 0.12 1.04
C ALA A 50 -10.89 0.94 1.33
N PRO A 51 -11.76 1.27 0.33
CA PRO A 51 -13.15 1.46 0.68
C PRO A 51 -13.59 0.14 1.29
N ALA A 52 -14.33 0.22 2.40
CA ALA A 52 -14.89 -0.92 3.09
C ALA A 52 -15.27 -2.01 2.08
N ARG A 53 -14.50 -3.10 2.03
CA ARG A 53 -14.99 -4.37 1.48
C ARG A 53 -15.98 -4.92 2.51
N LYS A 54 -17.00 -4.12 2.84
CA LYS A 54 -18.17 -4.50 3.61
C LYS A 54 -18.99 -5.38 2.66
N ALA A 55 -19.28 -6.58 3.16
CA ALA A 55 -20.42 -7.39 2.80
C ALA A 55 -20.47 -7.94 1.36
N VAL A 56 -19.65 -8.95 1.06
CA VAL A 56 -20.10 -10.06 0.18
C VAL A 56 -19.65 -11.38 0.79
N ALA A 57 -20.09 -11.63 2.03
CA ALA A 57 -20.07 -12.96 2.65
C ALA A 57 -21.24 -13.05 3.65
N ALA A 58 -22.41 -12.59 3.22
CA ALA A 58 -23.67 -12.90 3.87
C ALA A 58 -24.63 -13.29 2.75
N ALA A 59 -24.38 -14.44 2.13
CA ALA A 59 -25.41 -15.14 1.41
C ALA A 59 -26.20 -15.95 2.45
N PRO A 60 -27.43 -15.56 2.83
CA PRO A 60 -28.33 -16.53 3.40
C PRO A 60 -28.65 -17.54 2.29
N LEU A 61 -28.19 -18.78 2.45
CA LEU A 61 -28.76 -19.90 1.72
C LEU A 61 -30.22 -20.01 2.17
N GLY A 62 -31.08 -19.34 1.41
CA GLY A 62 -32.52 -19.41 1.57
C GLY A 62 -33.07 -20.68 0.92
N ARG A 63 -33.94 -21.34 1.70
CA ARG A 63 -34.96 -22.32 1.33
C ARG A 63 -34.54 -23.78 1.24
#